data_AF-A0A292SDA5-F1
#
_entry.id   AF-A0A292SDA5-F1
#
_cell.length_a   1.000
_cell.length_b   1.000
_cell.length_c   1.000
_cell.angle_alpha   90.00
_cell.angle_beta   90.00
_cell.angle_gamma   90.00
#
_symmetry.space_group_name_H-M   'P 1'
#
loop_
_entity.id
_entity.type
_entity.pdbx_description
1 polymer ?
#
loop_
_entity_poly.entity_id
_entity_poly.type
_entity_poly.pdbx_seq_one_letter_code
_entity_poly.pdbx_strand_id
1 'polypeptide(L)'
;MKDDIKKSKGDVEQLEKAIRRRFTKDDPEAAFIVKYLSPIMTIAADKIHLSEEEKLFAGTNKTNDNFFARFWKAKPELLEQYSTAITDTIELFEETYESGGTIPVNSEYQVIREGIENTKPIDFVPQRFVELLDYTQTIVPTRLKNYAEHEKLQSEWDEHFKWRYGEIEESAPVIVKKSTTDILNKAAQDNNAQVYRLNGVNGDEIAVTGNLDEFLGDYLRKEYFGFPPKFINMLINFTLKHPMMTEDAKLSLATRNIADKIDDERILEKTALDSITNFIKSELELETAAGSLAALDVFASYSNYPEKVYRTLYPHCKEADSNEYSLQLLKHKDDAKTKEELNRLYDIYRKPPTQSELNKIKLKILSFIRDFDRNWIKSPESAIYGMHGLASNIEQIQGLLKNNKQIAPKMNNLISKIICDYKVFYTKSLLFGQENKAQYRAKTEMISSNVINILISKAHQLK
;
A
#
# COMPACT_ATOMS: atom_id res chain seq x y z
N MET A 1 -3.19 26.30 -31.84
CA MET A 1 -2.62 27.28 -30.91
C MET A 1 -1.65 26.58 -29.98
N LYS A 2 -2.09 25.69 -29.06
CA LYS A 2 -1.15 24.95 -28.20
C LYS A 2 -0.03 24.21 -28.97
N ASP A 3 -0.37 23.50 -30.03
CA ASP A 3 0.63 22.79 -30.86
C ASP A 3 1.55 23.74 -31.64
N ASP A 4 1.06 24.91 -32.01
CA ASP A 4 1.85 25.93 -32.71
C ASP A 4 2.84 26.60 -31.75
N ILE A 5 2.39 26.87 -30.51
CA ILE A 5 3.24 27.35 -29.41
C ILE A 5 4.34 26.34 -29.09
N LYS A 6 4.02 25.05 -29.00
CA LYS A 6 5.02 23.98 -28.77
C LYS A 6 6.03 23.90 -29.90
N LYS A 7 5.59 24.03 -31.17
CA LYS A 7 6.48 24.02 -32.35
C LYS A 7 7.39 25.25 -32.40
N SER A 8 6.90 26.41 -31.96
CA SER A 8 7.68 27.65 -31.87
C SER A 8 8.71 27.66 -30.75
N LYS A 9 8.61 26.74 -29.78
CA LYS A 9 9.55 26.62 -28.65
C LYS A 9 9.77 27.92 -27.87
N GLY A 10 8.76 28.79 -27.82
CA GLY A 10 8.84 30.07 -27.13
C GLY A 10 9.60 31.16 -27.91
N ASP A 11 9.92 30.94 -29.18
CA ASP A 11 10.45 31.98 -30.07
C ASP A 11 9.33 32.92 -30.54
N VAL A 12 9.45 34.20 -30.20
CA VAL A 12 8.42 35.22 -30.45
C VAL A 12 8.12 35.37 -31.93
N GLU A 13 9.15 35.37 -32.79
CA GLU A 13 8.98 35.56 -34.24
C GLU A 13 8.33 34.35 -34.91
N GLN A 14 8.71 33.13 -34.52
CA GLN A 14 8.11 31.90 -35.01
C GLN A 14 6.68 31.75 -34.54
N LEU A 15 6.39 32.15 -33.29
CA LEU A 15 5.05 32.13 -32.73
C LEU A 15 4.15 33.17 -33.42
N GLU A 16 4.64 34.40 -33.65
CA GLU A 16 3.93 35.41 -34.42
C GLU A 16 3.58 34.89 -35.83
N LYS A 17 4.57 34.31 -36.54
CA LYS A 17 4.36 33.73 -37.88
C LYS A 17 3.35 32.58 -37.85
N ALA A 18 3.35 31.75 -36.81
CA ALA A 18 2.42 30.64 -36.67
C ALA A 18 1.00 31.12 -36.37
N ILE A 19 0.83 32.13 -35.51
CA ILE A 19 -0.46 32.78 -35.22
C ILE A 19 -1.01 33.40 -36.51
N ARG A 20 -0.24 34.24 -37.20
CA ARG A 20 -0.68 34.89 -38.46
C ARG A 20 -1.06 33.91 -39.59
N ARG A 21 -0.48 32.70 -39.61
CA ARG A 21 -0.83 31.65 -40.59
C ARG A 21 -2.13 30.91 -40.27
N ARG A 22 -2.54 30.90 -39.00
CA ARG A 22 -3.68 30.14 -38.51
C ARG A 22 -5.01 30.86 -38.75
N PHE A 23 -4.97 32.18 -38.76
CA PHE A 23 -6.14 33.04 -38.95
C PHE A 23 -6.19 33.59 -40.37
N THR A 24 -7.38 33.98 -40.83
CA THR A 24 -7.54 34.62 -42.14
C THR A 24 -6.81 35.95 -42.20
N LYS A 25 -6.39 36.38 -43.40
CA LYS A 25 -5.81 37.71 -43.60
C LYS A 25 -6.84 38.73 -43.13
N ASP A 26 -6.49 39.54 -42.13
CA ASP A 26 -7.33 40.56 -41.47
C ASP A 26 -8.23 40.08 -40.30
N ASP A 27 -7.87 38.97 -39.65
CA ASP A 27 -8.53 38.52 -38.42
C ASP A 27 -8.22 39.43 -37.19
N PRO A 28 -9.23 40.04 -36.54
CA PRO A 28 -9.04 40.92 -35.39
C PRO A 28 -8.43 40.24 -34.15
N GLU A 29 -8.74 38.97 -33.92
CA GLU A 29 -8.24 38.19 -32.77
C GLU A 29 -6.74 37.93 -32.93
N ALA A 30 -6.32 37.52 -34.14
CA ALA A 30 -4.91 37.34 -34.46
C ALA A 30 -4.10 38.63 -34.31
N ALA A 31 -4.68 39.76 -34.75
CA ALA A 31 -4.03 41.07 -34.64
C ALA A 31 -3.88 41.50 -33.17
N PHE A 32 -4.87 41.22 -32.32
CA PHE A 32 -4.83 41.48 -30.89
C PHE A 32 -3.74 40.65 -30.19
N ILE A 33 -3.74 39.33 -30.39
CA ILE A 33 -2.78 38.42 -29.76
C ILE A 33 -1.35 38.83 -30.15
N VAL A 34 -1.10 39.13 -31.43
CA VAL A 34 0.24 39.54 -31.88
C VAL A 34 0.65 40.89 -31.28
N LYS A 35 -0.29 41.84 -31.14
CA LYS A 35 -0.02 43.15 -30.54
C LYS A 35 0.48 43.04 -29.09
N TYR A 36 -0.07 42.10 -28.32
CA TYR A 36 0.25 41.91 -26.91
C TYR A 36 1.06 40.64 -26.61
N LEU A 37 1.66 40.02 -27.64
CA LEU A 37 2.34 38.73 -27.52
C LEU A 37 3.48 38.75 -26.50
N SER A 38 4.26 39.83 -26.47
CA SER A 38 5.38 39.96 -25.52
C SER A 38 4.90 40.01 -24.07
N PRO A 39 3.96 40.91 -23.67
CA PRO A 39 3.36 40.89 -22.33
C PRO A 39 2.73 39.54 -21.95
N ILE A 40 2.01 38.91 -22.87
CA ILE A 40 1.38 37.59 -22.67
C ILE A 40 2.45 36.53 -22.33
N MET A 41 3.53 36.48 -23.11
CA MET A 41 4.62 35.53 -22.88
C MET A 41 5.37 35.81 -21.58
N THR A 42 5.53 37.09 -21.20
CA THR A 42 6.16 37.47 -19.94
C THR A 42 5.38 36.96 -18.73
N ILE A 43 4.04 37.14 -18.69
CA ILE A 43 3.21 36.60 -17.60
C ILE A 43 3.23 35.06 -17.63
N ALA A 44 3.11 34.45 -18.81
CA ALA A 44 3.10 33.00 -18.93
C ALA A 44 4.42 32.38 -18.43
N ALA A 45 5.56 32.99 -18.74
CA ALA A 45 6.87 32.54 -18.29
C ALA A 45 7.04 32.71 -16.77
N ASP A 46 6.48 33.76 -16.18
CA ASP A 46 6.49 33.99 -14.74
C ASP A 46 5.65 32.95 -13.98
N LYS A 47 4.43 32.66 -14.45
CA LYS A 47 3.49 31.69 -13.84
C LYS A 47 4.08 30.29 -13.67
N ILE A 48 4.97 29.88 -14.58
CA ILE A 48 5.60 28.55 -14.54
C ILE A 48 7.05 28.59 -14.04
N HIS A 49 7.52 29.74 -13.55
CA HIS A 49 8.89 29.96 -13.11
C HIS A 49 9.95 29.59 -14.17
N LEU A 50 9.66 29.86 -15.46
CA LEU A 50 10.47 29.42 -16.60
C LEU A 50 11.93 29.87 -16.48
N SER A 51 12.16 31.12 -16.06
CA SER A 51 13.50 31.67 -15.92
C SER A 51 14.35 30.97 -14.85
N GLU A 52 13.73 30.41 -13.80
CA GLU A 52 14.45 29.63 -12.78
C GLU A 52 14.90 28.28 -13.34
N GLU A 53 14.00 27.59 -14.04
CA GLU A 53 14.29 26.31 -14.69
C GLU A 53 15.38 26.47 -15.75
N GLU A 54 15.36 27.56 -16.51
CA GLU A 54 16.41 27.90 -17.47
C GLU A 54 17.75 28.16 -16.79
N LYS A 55 17.77 28.94 -15.69
CA LYS A 55 18.99 29.22 -14.92
C LYS A 55 19.59 27.95 -14.31
N LEU A 56 18.75 27.07 -13.74
CA LEU A 56 19.15 25.77 -13.19
C LEU A 56 19.70 24.84 -14.28
N PHE A 57 19.05 24.81 -15.45
CA PHE A 57 19.49 23.99 -16.58
C PHE A 57 20.81 24.49 -17.17
N ALA A 58 21.02 25.81 -17.23
CA ALA A 58 22.28 26.41 -17.67
C ALA A 58 23.45 26.07 -16.72
N GLY A 59 23.20 26.08 -15.40
CA GLY A 59 24.20 25.72 -14.40
C GLY A 59 24.70 24.27 -14.49
N THR A 60 23.84 23.34 -14.95
CA THR A 60 24.15 21.91 -15.07
C THR A 60 24.69 21.50 -16.45
N ASN A 61 24.51 22.31 -17.49
CA ASN A 61 24.91 22.02 -18.87
C ASN A 61 25.79 23.12 -19.48
N LYS A 62 27.12 23.02 -19.34
CA LYS A 62 28.12 24.05 -19.76
C LYS A 62 28.40 24.15 -21.27
N THR A 63 27.57 23.61 -22.15
CA THR A 63 27.79 23.62 -23.61
C THR A 63 26.86 24.62 -24.30
N ASN A 64 27.44 25.58 -25.04
CA ASN A 64 26.75 26.76 -25.55
C ASN A 64 25.86 26.54 -26.78
N ASP A 65 26.04 25.44 -27.53
CA ASP A 65 25.28 25.25 -28.77
C ASP A 65 23.86 24.72 -28.50
N ASN A 66 22.88 25.45 -29.04
CA ASN A 66 21.47 25.08 -29.09
C ASN A 66 20.78 24.87 -27.72
N PHE A 67 21.07 25.76 -26.76
CA PHE A 67 20.53 25.73 -25.39
C PHE A 67 19.02 25.45 -25.32
N PHE A 68 18.20 26.29 -25.97
CA PHE A 68 16.73 26.17 -25.92
C PHE A 68 16.22 24.87 -26.55
N ALA A 69 16.85 24.39 -27.63
CA ALA A 69 16.45 23.12 -28.24
C ALA A 69 16.69 21.93 -27.30
N ARG A 70 17.76 21.98 -26.50
CA ARG A 70 18.08 20.96 -25.49
C ARG A 70 17.21 21.09 -24.25
N PHE A 71 16.99 22.31 -23.78
CA PHE A 71 16.14 22.61 -22.64
C PHE A 71 14.74 22.02 -22.85
N TRP A 72 14.09 22.35 -23.97
CA TRP A 72 12.75 21.84 -24.27
C TRP A 72 12.71 20.33 -24.54
N LYS A 73 13.80 19.74 -25.05
CA LYS A 73 13.91 18.28 -25.18
C LYS A 73 14.02 17.59 -23.82
N ALA A 74 14.72 18.21 -22.88
CA ALA A 74 14.90 17.68 -21.52
C ALA A 74 13.66 17.89 -20.64
N LYS A 75 12.86 18.92 -20.92
CA LYS A 75 11.69 19.32 -20.13
C LYS A 75 10.43 19.42 -21.01
N PRO A 76 9.96 18.32 -21.63
CA PRO A 76 8.77 18.34 -22.47
C PRO A 76 7.49 18.70 -21.70
N GLU A 77 7.41 18.32 -20.43
CA GLU A 77 6.27 18.64 -19.55
C GLU A 77 6.19 20.15 -19.25
N LEU A 78 7.34 20.81 -19.06
CA LEU A 78 7.39 22.26 -18.85
C LEU A 78 6.99 23.02 -20.13
N LEU A 79 7.32 22.47 -21.31
CA LEU A 79 6.85 23.03 -22.59
C LEU A 79 5.32 22.94 -22.73
N GLU A 80 4.72 21.85 -22.26
CA GLU A 80 3.27 21.68 -22.20
C GLU A 80 2.62 22.72 -21.29
N GLN A 81 3.19 22.90 -20.09
CA GLN A 81 2.74 23.89 -19.12
C GLN A 81 2.88 25.31 -19.67
N TYR A 82 4.00 25.63 -20.34
CA TYR A 82 4.21 26.95 -20.93
C TYR A 82 3.21 27.24 -22.06
N SER A 83 2.95 26.25 -22.91
CA SER A 83 1.94 26.35 -23.98
C SER A 83 0.53 26.59 -23.43
N THR A 84 0.21 25.92 -22.33
CA THR A 84 -1.06 26.12 -21.62
C THR A 84 -1.10 27.50 -20.97
N ALA A 85 -0.06 27.91 -20.24
CA ALA A 85 0.02 29.22 -19.60
C ALA A 85 -0.09 30.39 -20.60
N ILE A 86 0.47 30.26 -21.81
CA ILE A 86 0.30 31.24 -22.88
C ILE A 86 -1.18 31.31 -23.31
N THR A 87 -1.84 30.16 -23.48
CA THR A 87 -3.26 30.10 -23.87
C THR A 87 -4.15 30.75 -22.81
N ASP A 88 -3.98 30.37 -21.54
CA ASP A 88 -4.76 30.91 -20.42
C ASP A 88 -4.50 32.42 -20.21
N THR A 89 -3.30 32.89 -20.57
CA THR A 89 -2.96 34.31 -20.49
C THR A 89 -3.53 35.09 -21.67
N ILE A 90 -3.66 34.50 -22.86
CA ILE A 90 -4.41 35.10 -23.98
C ILE A 90 -5.86 35.35 -23.55
N GLU A 91 -6.52 34.35 -22.97
CA GLU A 91 -7.89 34.46 -22.45
C GLU A 91 -8.00 35.59 -21.40
N LEU A 92 -7.07 35.65 -20.45
CA LEU A 92 -7.00 36.76 -19.48
C LEU A 92 -6.88 38.14 -20.16
N PHE A 93 -6.05 38.26 -21.19
CA PHE A 93 -5.88 39.51 -21.93
C PHE A 93 -7.16 39.89 -22.68
N GLU A 94 -7.82 38.95 -23.35
CA GLU A 94 -9.07 39.19 -24.08
C GLU A 94 -10.21 39.56 -23.12
N GLU A 95 -10.37 38.82 -22.03
CA GLU A 95 -11.36 39.09 -20.98
C GLU A 95 -11.16 40.48 -20.37
N THR A 96 -9.91 40.87 -20.11
CA THR A 96 -9.56 42.18 -19.53
C THR A 96 -9.65 43.30 -20.56
N TYR A 97 -9.54 42.99 -21.86
CA TYR A 97 -9.70 43.96 -22.94
C TYR A 97 -11.17 44.28 -23.24
N GLU A 98 -12.09 43.32 -23.06
CA GLU A 98 -13.54 43.44 -23.34
C GLU A 98 -13.86 43.93 -24.76
N SER A 99 -14.02 45.24 -24.96
CA SER A 99 -14.43 45.89 -26.22
C SER A 99 -13.54 47.10 -26.55
N GLY A 100 -12.38 47.20 -25.91
CA GLY A 100 -11.52 48.38 -25.95
C GLY A 100 -11.91 49.43 -24.92
N GLY A 101 -11.20 50.55 -24.87
CA GLY A 101 -11.46 51.64 -23.94
C GLY A 101 -11.03 53.00 -24.48
N THR A 102 -10.83 53.98 -23.61
CA THR A 102 -10.51 55.37 -24.00
C THR A 102 -9.09 55.78 -23.65
N ILE A 103 -8.30 54.92 -22.99
CA ILE A 103 -6.96 55.25 -22.52
C ILE A 103 -5.95 54.87 -23.62
N PRO A 104 -5.25 55.84 -24.23
CA PRO A 104 -4.28 55.55 -25.27
C PRO A 104 -3.01 54.91 -24.70
N VAL A 105 -2.58 53.79 -25.28
CA VAL A 105 -1.30 53.13 -24.95
C VAL A 105 -0.35 53.13 -26.15
N ASN A 106 0.95 53.31 -25.91
CA ASN A 106 1.99 53.32 -26.95
C ASN A 106 2.56 51.91 -27.22
N SER A 107 3.51 51.80 -28.16
CA SER A 107 4.14 50.51 -28.53
C SER A 107 5.01 49.88 -27.45
N GLU A 108 5.25 50.61 -26.35
CA GLU A 108 5.94 50.12 -25.16
C GLU A 108 4.94 49.76 -24.05
N TYR A 109 3.64 49.73 -24.38
CA TYR A 109 2.54 49.40 -23.47
C TYR A 109 2.35 50.41 -22.32
N GLN A 110 2.84 51.64 -22.49
CA GLN A 110 2.68 52.72 -21.51
C GLN A 110 1.50 53.63 -21.87
N VAL A 111 0.83 54.17 -20.85
CA VAL A 111 -0.25 55.15 -21.03
C VAL A 111 0.32 56.47 -21.57
N ILE A 112 -0.19 56.96 -22.70
CA ILE A 112 0.28 58.20 -23.32
C ILE A 112 -0.18 59.40 -22.48
N ARG A 113 0.79 60.12 -21.89
CA ARG A 113 0.61 61.34 -21.07
C ARG A 113 1.70 62.36 -21.42
N GLU A 114 1.55 63.60 -20.96
CA GLU A 114 2.56 64.65 -21.15
C GLU A 114 3.93 64.18 -20.58
N GLY A 115 4.98 64.21 -21.40
CA GLY A 115 6.34 63.84 -21.01
C GLY A 115 6.85 62.48 -21.53
N ILE A 116 6.03 61.69 -22.23
CA ILE A 116 6.46 60.42 -22.85
C ILE A 116 6.91 60.68 -24.30
N GLU A 117 8.08 60.13 -24.68
CA GLU A 117 8.67 60.33 -26.01
C GLU A 117 7.82 59.71 -27.14
N ASN A 118 7.22 58.55 -26.90
CA ASN A 118 6.39 57.85 -27.87
C ASN A 118 4.89 58.15 -27.67
N THR A 119 4.39 59.08 -28.48
CA THR A 119 3.00 59.60 -28.42
C THR A 119 2.05 58.96 -29.42
N LYS A 120 2.50 57.96 -30.19
CA LYS A 120 1.63 57.28 -31.17
C LYS A 120 0.86 56.14 -30.47
N PRO A 121 -0.49 56.19 -30.42
CA PRO A 121 -1.26 55.11 -29.83
C PRO A 121 -1.22 53.86 -30.70
N ILE A 122 -0.95 52.70 -30.08
CA ILE A 122 -1.13 51.37 -30.68
C ILE A 122 -2.54 50.83 -30.40
N ASP A 123 -3.19 51.33 -29.35
CA ASP A 123 -4.53 50.94 -28.94
C ASP A 123 -5.15 51.92 -27.94
N PHE A 124 -6.46 51.79 -27.74
CA PHE A 124 -7.20 52.45 -26.66
C PHE A 124 -7.86 51.40 -25.76
N VAL A 125 -7.50 51.40 -24.49
CA VAL A 125 -7.79 50.29 -23.57
C VAL A 125 -8.52 50.76 -22.30
N PRO A 126 -9.24 49.88 -21.60
CA PRO A 126 -9.84 50.20 -20.31
C PRO A 126 -8.79 50.22 -19.18
N GLN A 127 -9.11 50.88 -18.05
CA GLN A 127 -8.19 51.05 -16.92
C GLN A 127 -7.64 49.72 -16.36
N ARG A 128 -8.49 48.69 -16.25
CA ARG A 128 -8.06 47.36 -15.80
C ARG A 128 -7.02 46.70 -16.71
N PHE A 129 -7.03 47.03 -18.01
CA PHE A 129 -6.06 46.50 -18.96
C PHE A 129 -4.73 47.25 -18.83
N VAL A 130 -4.76 48.54 -18.51
CA VAL A 130 -3.55 49.28 -18.11
C VAL A 130 -2.90 48.65 -16.89
N GLU A 131 -3.69 48.31 -15.86
CA GLU A 131 -3.17 47.65 -14.65
C GLU A 131 -2.49 46.31 -14.96
N LEU A 132 -3.05 45.53 -15.89
CA LEU A 132 -2.45 44.28 -16.37
C LEU A 132 -1.13 44.54 -17.11
N LEU A 133 -1.07 45.56 -17.97
CA LEU A 133 0.16 45.95 -18.67
C LEU A 133 1.23 46.46 -17.69
N ASP A 134 0.85 47.31 -16.74
CA ASP A 134 1.75 47.81 -15.68
C ASP A 134 2.31 46.64 -14.87
N TYR A 135 1.46 45.68 -14.48
CA TYR A 135 1.91 44.47 -13.80
C TYR A 135 2.99 43.74 -14.61
N THR A 136 2.80 43.55 -15.92
CA THR A 136 3.79 42.85 -16.77
C THR A 136 5.17 43.52 -16.73
N GLN A 137 5.22 44.84 -16.67
CA GLN A 137 6.46 45.62 -16.62
C GLN A 137 7.16 45.50 -15.26
N THR A 138 6.42 45.22 -14.18
CA THR A 138 6.99 45.07 -12.84
C THR A 138 7.56 43.67 -12.54
N ILE A 139 7.18 42.64 -13.31
CA ILE A 139 7.58 41.24 -13.06
C ILE A 139 9.10 41.07 -13.02
N VAL A 140 9.81 41.47 -14.09
CA VAL A 140 11.26 41.27 -14.19
C VAL A 140 12.03 42.12 -13.17
N PRO A 141 11.77 43.44 -13.01
CA PRO A 141 12.43 44.24 -11.99
C PRO A 141 12.21 43.72 -10.57
N THR A 142 10.99 43.30 -10.22
CA THR A 142 10.67 42.76 -8.89
C THR A 142 11.44 41.46 -8.65
N ARG A 143 11.49 40.58 -9.65
CA ARG A 143 12.24 39.32 -9.55
C ARG A 143 13.74 39.54 -9.32
N LEU A 144 14.34 40.45 -10.09
CA LEU A 144 15.76 40.80 -9.93
C LEU A 144 16.05 41.41 -8.55
N LYS A 145 15.16 42.26 -8.04
CA LYS A 145 15.26 42.82 -6.68
C LYS A 145 15.21 41.71 -5.62
N ASN A 146 14.26 40.78 -5.75
CA ASN A 146 14.13 39.64 -4.84
C ASN A 146 15.37 38.74 -4.85
N TYR A 147 16.00 38.50 -6.00
CA TYR A 147 17.27 37.77 -6.06
C TYR A 147 18.40 38.50 -5.35
N ALA A 148 18.53 39.80 -5.54
CA ALA A 148 19.55 40.59 -4.86
C ALA A 148 19.35 40.57 -3.33
N GLU A 149 18.09 40.66 -2.88
CA GLU A 149 17.75 40.51 -1.46
C GLU A 149 18.07 39.09 -0.95
N HIS A 150 17.75 38.05 -1.72
CA HIS A 150 18.07 36.68 -1.37
C HIS A 150 19.58 36.44 -1.28
N GLU A 151 20.38 36.90 -2.24
CA GLU A 151 21.85 36.77 -2.21
C GLU A 151 22.45 37.49 -1.00
N LYS A 152 21.91 38.67 -0.65
CA LYS A 152 22.31 39.40 0.54
C LYS A 152 21.99 38.62 1.82
N LEU A 153 20.76 38.13 1.96
CA LEU A 153 20.34 37.32 3.11
C LEU A 153 21.14 36.01 3.20
N GLN A 154 21.40 35.36 2.07
CA GLN A 154 22.22 34.15 2.02
C GLN A 154 23.63 34.43 2.54
N SER A 155 24.25 35.54 2.10
CA SER A 155 25.56 35.95 2.60
C SER A 155 25.56 36.23 4.11
N GLU A 156 24.52 36.92 4.61
CA GLU A 156 24.35 37.18 6.04
C GLU A 156 24.19 35.87 6.85
N TRP A 157 23.45 34.90 6.32
CA TRP A 157 23.30 33.57 6.92
C TRP A 157 24.60 32.78 6.90
N ASP A 158 25.32 32.77 5.77
CA ASP A 158 26.60 32.06 5.62
C ASP A 158 27.63 32.61 6.63
N GLU A 159 27.69 33.93 6.81
CA GLU A 159 28.50 34.57 7.86
C GLU A 159 28.06 34.18 9.27
N HIS A 160 26.74 34.19 9.54
CA HIS A 160 26.19 33.78 10.83
C HIS A 160 26.52 32.31 11.16
N PHE A 161 26.39 31.39 10.20
CA PHE A 161 26.72 29.98 10.38
C PHE A 161 28.22 29.78 10.58
N LYS A 162 29.06 30.45 9.78
CA LYS A 162 30.52 30.43 9.94
C LYS A 162 30.96 30.94 11.31
N TRP A 163 30.34 32.02 11.80
CA TRP A 163 30.59 32.54 13.14
C TRP A 163 30.14 31.57 14.25
N ARG A 164 28.94 30.99 14.12
CA ARG A 164 28.33 30.17 15.16
C ARG A 164 28.93 28.76 15.28
N TYR A 165 29.34 28.18 14.15
CA TYR A 165 29.74 26.77 14.07
C TYR A 165 31.18 26.56 13.54
N GLY A 166 31.88 27.62 13.15
CA GLY A 166 33.23 27.56 12.56
C GLY A 166 33.22 27.31 11.05
N GLU A 167 34.40 27.31 10.43
CA GLU A 167 34.55 26.85 9.04
C GLU A 167 34.28 25.35 8.99
N ILE A 168 33.18 24.97 8.34
CA ILE A 168 33.00 23.60 7.90
C ILE A 168 33.98 23.44 6.73
N GLU A 169 34.98 22.57 6.87
CA GLU A 169 35.74 22.11 5.70
C GLU A 169 34.74 21.44 4.75
N GLU A 170 34.30 22.18 3.74
CA GLU A 170 33.68 21.60 2.55
C GLU A 170 34.78 20.83 1.80
N SER A 171 35.17 19.67 2.32
CA SER A 171 35.51 18.59 1.43
C SER A 171 34.22 18.32 0.65
N ALA A 172 34.10 18.89 -0.55
CA ALA A 172 33.12 18.44 -1.51
C ALA A 172 33.21 16.92 -1.48
N PRO A 173 32.14 16.18 -1.10
CA PRO A 173 32.24 14.75 -1.02
C PRO A 173 32.68 14.31 -2.40
N VAL A 174 33.87 13.69 -2.47
CA VAL A 174 34.31 13.04 -3.69
C VAL A 174 33.14 12.12 -4.01
N ILE A 175 32.37 12.45 -5.06
CA ILE A 175 31.39 11.53 -5.61
C ILE A 175 32.25 10.45 -6.28
N VAL A 176 32.75 9.55 -5.45
CA VAL A 176 33.20 8.25 -5.89
C VAL A 176 31.92 7.67 -6.48
N LYS A 177 31.86 7.58 -7.81
CA LYS A 177 30.88 6.74 -8.49
C LYS A 177 31.10 5.33 -7.97
N LYS A 178 30.45 5.00 -6.85
CA LYS A 178 30.38 3.63 -6.37
C LYS A 178 29.64 2.87 -7.46
N SER A 179 30.26 1.82 -7.98
CA SER A 179 29.56 0.97 -8.93
C SER A 179 28.30 0.42 -8.26
N THR A 180 27.26 0.09 -9.04
CA THR A 180 26.06 -0.57 -8.51
C THR A 180 26.42 -1.80 -7.68
N THR A 181 27.48 -2.52 -8.08
CA THR A 181 28.08 -3.63 -7.34
C THR A 181 28.61 -3.23 -5.97
N ASP A 182 29.32 -2.10 -5.85
CA ASP A 182 29.83 -1.60 -4.56
C ASP A 182 28.70 -1.16 -3.63
N ILE A 183 27.63 -0.60 -4.20
CA ILE A 183 26.42 -0.22 -3.45
C ILE A 183 25.73 -1.46 -2.89
N LEU A 184 25.52 -2.48 -3.72
CA LEU A 184 24.88 -3.74 -3.31
C LEU A 184 25.74 -4.53 -2.30
N ASN A 185 27.04 -4.60 -2.52
CA ASN A 185 27.97 -5.27 -1.59
C ASN A 185 28.04 -4.54 -0.25
N LYS A 186 28.02 -3.20 -0.27
CA LYS A 186 27.96 -2.41 0.96
C LYS A 186 26.63 -2.61 1.68
N ALA A 187 25.51 -2.57 0.98
CA ALA A 187 24.20 -2.84 1.57
C ALA A 187 24.11 -4.25 2.16
N ALA A 188 24.74 -5.24 1.52
CA ALA A 188 24.85 -6.60 2.02
C ALA A 188 25.65 -6.65 3.33
N GLN A 189 26.81 -5.98 3.38
CA GLN A 189 27.63 -5.89 4.60
C GLN A 189 26.90 -5.18 5.75
N ASP A 190 26.29 -4.02 5.47
CA ASP A 190 25.62 -3.20 6.47
C ASP A 190 24.40 -3.91 7.10
N ASN A 191 23.78 -4.86 6.38
CA ASN A 191 22.57 -5.57 6.81
C ASN A 191 22.79 -7.07 7.07
N ASN A 192 24.03 -7.54 7.19
CA ASN A 192 24.34 -8.98 7.35
C ASN A 192 23.59 -9.86 6.32
N ALA A 193 23.58 -9.40 5.08
CA ALA A 193 22.85 -9.96 3.95
C ALA A 193 23.82 -10.47 2.88
N GLN A 194 23.29 -11.19 1.88
CA GLN A 194 24.06 -11.67 0.73
C GLN A 194 23.52 -11.05 -0.57
N VAL A 195 24.37 -10.99 -1.60
CA VAL A 195 23.99 -10.54 -2.94
C VAL A 195 23.79 -11.76 -3.83
N TYR A 196 22.56 -12.02 -4.22
CA TYR A 196 22.16 -13.06 -5.17
C TYR A 196 22.10 -12.47 -6.57
N ARG A 197 23.01 -12.89 -7.45
CA ARG A 197 23.01 -12.51 -8.87
C ARG A 197 22.33 -13.61 -9.67
N LEU A 198 21.22 -13.28 -10.33
CA LEU A 198 20.34 -14.20 -11.03
C LEU A 198 20.28 -13.83 -12.52
N ASN A 199 20.06 -14.84 -13.36
CA ASN A 199 19.84 -14.63 -14.78
C ASN A 199 18.43 -14.09 -15.03
N GLY A 200 18.31 -12.98 -15.75
CA GLY A 200 17.04 -12.42 -16.18
C GLY A 200 16.59 -12.99 -17.53
N VAL A 201 15.29 -12.96 -17.80
CA VAL A 201 14.67 -13.48 -19.04
C VAL A 201 15.22 -12.87 -20.34
N ASN A 202 15.78 -11.66 -20.27
CA ASN A 202 16.37 -10.95 -21.41
C ASN A 202 17.89 -11.13 -21.52
N GLY A 203 18.50 -11.97 -20.69
CA GLY A 203 19.96 -12.10 -20.55
C GLY A 203 20.60 -11.03 -19.65
N ASP A 204 19.81 -10.14 -19.05
CA ASP A 204 20.26 -9.17 -18.06
C ASP A 204 20.55 -9.83 -16.70
N GLU A 205 21.51 -9.32 -15.93
CA GLU A 205 21.74 -9.76 -14.54
C GLU A 205 20.75 -9.07 -13.59
N ILE A 206 20.04 -9.86 -12.79
CA ILE A 206 19.18 -9.39 -11.70
C ILE A 206 19.91 -9.63 -10.38
N ALA A 207 20.32 -8.56 -9.70
CA ALA A 207 20.93 -8.65 -8.39
C ALA A 207 19.91 -8.36 -7.27
N VAL A 208 19.77 -9.31 -6.34
CA VAL A 208 18.91 -9.21 -5.16
C VAL A 208 19.79 -9.23 -3.92
N THR A 209 19.66 -8.23 -3.05
CA THR A 209 20.39 -8.18 -1.79
C THR A 209 19.43 -8.44 -0.63
N GLY A 210 19.73 -9.44 0.21
CA GLY A 210 18.91 -9.73 1.37
C GLY A 210 19.46 -10.86 2.24
N ASN A 211 18.99 -10.90 3.48
CA ASN A 211 19.16 -12.06 4.34
C ASN A 211 17.89 -12.93 4.20
N LEU A 212 18.02 -14.09 3.54
CA LEU A 212 16.88 -14.94 3.22
C LEU A 212 16.20 -15.54 4.46
N ASP A 213 16.96 -15.78 5.54
CA ASP A 213 16.41 -16.31 6.79
C ASP A 213 15.59 -15.25 7.53
N GLU A 214 16.08 -14.01 7.58
CA GLU A 214 15.36 -12.87 8.14
C GLU A 214 14.09 -12.57 7.34
N PHE A 215 14.21 -12.54 5.99
CA PHE A 215 13.06 -12.38 5.11
C PHE A 215 11.99 -13.45 5.36
N LEU A 216 12.37 -14.73 5.43
CA LEU A 216 11.41 -15.80 5.67
C LEU A 216 10.75 -15.65 7.07
N GLY A 217 11.55 -15.28 8.07
CA GLY A 217 11.05 -14.98 9.41
C GLY A 217 9.98 -13.89 9.39
N ASP A 218 10.24 -12.77 8.73
CA ASP A 218 9.32 -11.64 8.63
C ASP A 218 8.09 -11.95 7.78
N TYR A 219 8.26 -12.68 6.69
CA TYR A 219 7.17 -13.18 5.87
C TYR A 219 6.19 -14.01 6.71
N LEU A 220 6.69 -14.96 7.50
CA LEU A 220 5.87 -15.81 8.38
C LEU A 220 5.23 -15.01 9.52
N ARG A 221 5.92 -14.03 10.11
CA ARG A 221 5.33 -13.13 11.13
C ARG A 221 4.15 -12.35 10.56
N LYS A 222 4.24 -11.93 9.29
CA LYS A 222 3.18 -11.20 8.60
C LYS A 222 2.02 -12.11 8.20
N GLU A 223 2.30 -13.33 7.74
CA GLU A 223 1.27 -14.30 7.37
C GLU A 223 0.44 -14.73 8.58
N TYR A 224 1.09 -15.01 9.71
CA TYR A 224 0.43 -15.44 10.96
C TYR A 224 0.20 -14.28 11.93
N PHE A 225 -0.10 -13.11 11.39
CA PHE A 225 -0.35 -11.93 12.18
C PHE A 225 -1.52 -12.13 13.15
N GLY A 226 -1.32 -11.79 14.43
CA GLY A 226 -2.29 -12.00 15.51
C GLY A 226 -2.26 -13.40 16.15
N PHE A 227 -1.44 -14.33 15.65
CA PHE A 227 -1.24 -15.62 16.31
C PHE A 227 -0.37 -15.49 17.57
N PRO A 228 -0.39 -16.51 18.46
CA PRO A 228 0.47 -16.54 19.63
C PRO A 228 1.96 -16.39 19.28
N PRO A 229 2.70 -15.45 19.91
CA PRO A 229 4.13 -15.26 19.61
C PRO A 229 4.98 -16.53 19.78
N LYS A 230 4.66 -17.40 20.75
CA LYS A 230 5.33 -18.70 20.91
C LYS A 230 5.12 -19.61 19.70
N PHE A 231 3.90 -19.65 19.15
CA PHE A 231 3.61 -20.41 17.94
C PHE A 231 4.38 -19.87 16.74
N ILE A 232 4.38 -18.54 16.54
CA ILE A 232 5.10 -17.90 15.43
C ILE A 232 6.60 -18.19 15.49
N ASN A 233 7.22 -18.06 16.68
CA ASN A 233 8.63 -18.36 16.85
C ASN A 233 8.94 -19.85 16.63
N MET A 234 8.05 -20.75 17.05
CA MET A 234 8.19 -22.19 16.78
C MET A 234 8.10 -22.46 15.28
N LEU A 235 7.09 -21.90 14.60
CA LEU A 235 6.88 -22.03 13.15
C LEU A 235 8.12 -21.55 12.37
N ILE A 236 8.62 -20.35 12.66
CA ILE A 236 9.81 -19.80 12.00
C ILE A 236 11.01 -20.73 12.19
N ASN A 237 11.28 -21.15 13.43
CA ASN A 237 12.39 -22.06 13.71
C ASN A 237 12.24 -23.42 13.03
N PHE A 238 11.02 -23.93 12.94
CA PHE A 238 10.71 -25.19 12.26
C PHE A 238 10.94 -25.05 10.75
N THR A 239 10.32 -24.04 10.11
CA THR A 239 10.43 -23.79 8.68
C THR A 239 11.88 -23.53 8.26
N LEU A 240 12.63 -22.71 9.00
CA LEU A 240 14.04 -22.42 8.69
C LEU A 240 14.94 -23.66 8.73
N LYS A 241 14.61 -24.63 9.60
CA LYS A 241 15.37 -25.88 9.76
C LYS A 241 14.81 -27.04 8.94
N HIS A 242 13.69 -26.84 8.23
CA HIS A 242 13.03 -27.90 7.50
C HIS A 242 13.86 -28.27 6.25
N PRO A 243 14.14 -29.57 5.99
CA PRO A 243 15.04 -29.98 4.89
C PRO A 243 14.60 -29.49 3.50
N MET A 244 13.29 -29.35 3.27
CA MET A 244 12.74 -28.85 1.99
C MET A 244 12.80 -27.32 1.86
N MET A 245 13.09 -26.58 2.94
CA MET A 245 13.26 -25.13 2.89
C MET A 245 14.73 -24.80 2.60
N THR A 246 15.16 -25.17 1.40
CA THR A 246 16.51 -24.91 0.89
C THR A 246 16.74 -23.41 0.65
N GLU A 247 17.99 -23.03 0.39
CA GLU A 247 18.30 -21.64 0.01
C GLU A 247 17.54 -21.21 -1.24
N ASP A 248 17.47 -22.06 -2.27
CA ASP A 248 16.69 -21.85 -3.49
C ASP A 248 15.20 -21.65 -3.21
N ALA A 249 14.61 -22.42 -2.28
CA ALA A 249 13.21 -22.25 -1.89
C ALA A 249 12.97 -20.89 -1.20
N LYS A 250 13.89 -20.47 -0.31
CA LYS A 250 13.82 -19.16 0.35
C LYS A 250 14.00 -18.03 -0.65
N LEU A 251 14.95 -18.17 -1.58
CA LEU A 251 15.21 -17.19 -2.64
C LEU A 251 13.99 -17.05 -3.55
N SER A 252 13.37 -18.16 -3.93
CA SER A 252 12.14 -18.19 -4.74
C SER A 252 10.96 -17.50 -4.04
N LEU A 253 10.84 -17.63 -2.70
CA LEU A 253 9.86 -16.87 -1.92
C LEU A 253 10.18 -15.37 -1.92
N ALA A 254 11.45 -15.01 -1.74
CA ALA A 254 11.91 -13.62 -1.70
C ALA A 254 11.72 -12.88 -3.04
N THR A 255 11.88 -13.60 -4.16
CA THR A 255 11.78 -13.03 -5.51
C THR A 255 10.41 -13.24 -6.16
N ARG A 256 9.42 -13.80 -5.46
CA ARG A 256 8.10 -14.16 -6.01
C ARG A 256 7.41 -13.04 -6.80
N ASN A 257 7.58 -11.78 -6.38
CA ASN A 257 6.96 -10.61 -7.03
C ASN A 257 7.64 -10.18 -8.34
N ILE A 258 8.84 -10.69 -8.62
CA ILE A 258 9.63 -10.42 -9.83
C ILE A 258 10.02 -11.71 -10.55
N ALA A 259 9.39 -12.83 -10.19
CA ALA A 259 9.72 -14.15 -10.73
C ALA A 259 9.49 -14.23 -12.24
N ASP A 260 8.58 -13.42 -12.79
CA ASP A 260 8.32 -13.27 -14.23
C ASP A 260 9.51 -12.68 -15.02
N LYS A 261 10.48 -12.07 -14.32
CA LYS A 261 11.65 -11.43 -14.91
C LYS A 261 12.92 -12.28 -14.79
N ILE A 262 12.86 -13.38 -14.04
CA ILE A 262 14.02 -14.23 -13.72
C ILE A 262 13.92 -15.53 -14.51
N ASP A 263 15.01 -15.92 -15.17
CA ASP A 263 15.20 -17.21 -15.86
C ASP A 263 16.47 -17.87 -15.32
N ASP A 264 16.39 -18.35 -14.08
CA ASP A 264 17.51 -18.90 -13.33
C ASP A 264 17.10 -20.23 -12.66
N GLU A 265 17.94 -21.26 -12.78
CA GLU A 265 17.66 -22.61 -12.28
C GLU A 265 17.44 -22.68 -10.76
N ARG A 266 17.94 -21.69 -10.01
CA ARG A 266 17.73 -21.56 -8.55
C ARG A 266 16.33 -21.07 -8.18
N ILE A 267 15.57 -20.51 -9.13
CA ILE A 267 14.20 -20.07 -8.87
C ILE A 267 13.23 -21.19 -9.20
N LEU A 268 12.62 -21.73 -8.15
CA LEU A 268 11.62 -22.79 -8.24
C LEU A 268 10.34 -22.27 -8.88
N GLU A 269 9.74 -23.10 -9.73
CA GLU A 269 8.40 -22.84 -10.25
C GLU A 269 7.37 -22.73 -9.12
N LYS A 270 6.32 -21.93 -9.36
CA LYS A 270 5.27 -21.65 -8.38
C LYS A 270 4.64 -22.93 -7.82
N THR A 271 4.39 -23.94 -8.65
CA THR A 271 3.77 -25.22 -8.24
C THR A 271 4.66 -26.02 -7.30
N ALA A 272 5.96 -26.06 -7.57
CA ALA A 272 6.95 -26.71 -6.70
C ALA A 272 7.05 -25.96 -5.36
N LEU A 273 7.10 -24.63 -5.40
CA LEU A 273 7.18 -23.80 -4.20
C LEU A 273 5.91 -23.90 -3.33
N ASP A 274 4.73 -23.84 -3.96
CA ASP A 274 3.45 -24.02 -3.29
C ASP A 274 3.37 -25.43 -2.68
N SER A 275 3.94 -26.46 -3.33
CA SER A 275 3.99 -27.83 -2.79
C SER A 275 4.89 -27.93 -1.55
N ILE A 276 6.08 -27.33 -1.57
CA ILE A 276 6.99 -27.27 -0.40
C ILE A 276 6.30 -26.58 0.77
N THR A 277 5.73 -25.39 0.53
CA THR A 277 5.09 -24.61 1.59
C THR A 277 3.86 -25.30 2.16
N ASN A 278 3.05 -25.95 1.32
CA ASN A 278 1.89 -26.73 1.77
C ASN A 278 2.30 -27.99 2.56
N PHE A 279 3.38 -28.67 2.15
CA PHE A 279 3.91 -29.81 2.89
C PHE A 279 4.40 -29.41 4.28
N ILE A 280 5.19 -28.33 4.39
CA ILE A 280 5.67 -27.82 5.68
C ILE A 280 4.48 -27.42 6.57
N LYS A 281 3.45 -26.79 6.01
CA LYS A 281 2.22 -26.43 6.73
C LYS A 281 1.46 -27.66 7.23
N SER A 282 1.40 -28.74 6.45
CA SER A 282 0.67 -29.95 6.83
C SER A 282 1.31 -30.66 8.03
N GLU A 283 2.64 -30.63 8.15
CA GLU A 283 3.35 -31.16 9.32
C GLU A 283 3.05 -30.39 10.63
N LEU A 284 2.60 -29.13 10.50
CA LEU A 284 2.26 -28.25 11.62
C LEU A 284 0.76 -28.06 11.82
N GLU A 285 -0.09 -28.90 11.22
CA GLU A 285 -1.56 -28.80 11.32
C GLU A 285 -2.06 -28.70 12.77
N LEU A 286 -1.52 -29.54 13.66
CA LEU A 286 -1.89 -29.53 15.09
C LEU A 286 -1.58 -28.20 15.76
N GLU A 287 -0.35 -27.73 15.57
CA GLU A 287 0.13 -26.50 16.20
C GLU A 287 -0.60 -25.28 15.63
N THR A 288 -0.88 -25.28 14.32
CA THR A 288 -1.64 -24.25 13.64
C THR A 288 -3.09 -24.22 14.12
N ALA A 289 -3.73 -25.38 14.32
CA ALA A 289 -5.09 -25.45 14.85
C ALA A 289 -5.17 -24.93 16.30
N ALA A 290 -4.18 -25.27 17.14
CA ALA A 290 -4.08 -24.76 18.50
C ALA A 290 -3.84 -23.24 18.54
N GLY A 291 -2.93 -22.73 17.70
CA GLY A 291 -2.64 -21.30 17.57
C GLY A 291 -3.84 -20.50 17.07
N SER A 292 -4.55 -21.01 16.07
CA SER A 292 -5.76 -20.40 15.52
C SER A 292 -6.85 -20.29 16.57
N LEU A 293 -7.11 -21.37 17.32
CA LEU A 293 -8.16 -21.33 18.36
C LEU A 293 -7.79 -20.46 19.55
N ALA A 294 -6.50 -20.40 19.93
CA ALA A 294 -6.03 -19.46 20.92
C ALA A 294 -6.30 -18.01 20.48
N ALA A 295 -5.99 -17.68 19.22
CA ALA A 295 -6.27 -16.35 18.66
C ALA A 295 -7.78 -16.03 18.70
N LEU A 296 -8.63 -16.95 18.26
CA LEU A 296 -10.08 -16.76 18.27
C LEU A 296 -10.64 -16.58 19.68
N ASP A 297 -10.20 -17.37 20.66
CA ASP A 297 -10.66 -17.24 22.04
C ASP A 297 -10.27 -15.88 22.65
N VAL A 298 -9.05 -15.40 22.37
CA VAL A 298 -8.59 -14.10 22.86
C VAL A 298 -9.31 -12.96 22.16
N PHE A 299 -9.44 -12.97 20.84
CA PHE A 299 -10.07 -11.84 20.16
C PHE A 299 -11.60 -11.85 20.28
N ALA A 300 -12.22 -13.01 20.46
CA ALA A 300 -13.65 -13.10 20.75
C ALA A 300 -14.00 -12.56 22.14
N SER A 301 -13.08 -12.57 23.12
CA SER A 301 -13.37 -12.01 24.44
C SER A 301 -13.51 -10.49 24.45
N TYR A 302 -12.87 -9.81 23.49
CA TYR A 302 -12.98 -8.36 23.31
C TYR A 302 -14.19 -7.94 22.44
N SER A 303 -14.83 -8.90 21.77
CA SER A 303 -15.95 -8.65 20.86
C SER A 303 -17.30 -8.67 21.58
N ASN A 304 -18.19 -7.76 21.20
CA ASN A 304 -19.61 -7.84 21.55
C ASN A 304 -20.38 -8.86 20.70
N TYR A 305 -19.76 -9.38 19.64
CA TYR A 305 -20.30 -10.32 18.67
C TYR A 305 -19.36 -11.53 18.50
N PRO A 306 -19.04 -12.27 19.58
CA PRO A 306 -18.02 -13.33 19.56
C PRO A 306 -18.32 -14.43 18.52
N GLU A 307 -19.59 -14.68 18.21
CA GLU A 307 -20.00 -15.62 17.16
C GLU A 307 -19.43 -15.27 15.79
N LYS A 308 -19.31 -13.97 15.47
CA LYS A 308 -18.73 -13.50 14.22
C LYS A 308 -17.23 -13.81 14.15
N VAL A 309 -16.54 -13.67 15.28
CA VAL A 309 -15.12 -14.04 15.38
C VAL A 309 -14.92 -15.52 15.07
N TYR A 310 -15.67 -16.42 15.73
CA TYR A 310 -15.54 -17.86 15.46
C TYR A 310 -15.94 -18.27 14.04
N ARG A 311 -16.85 -17.54 13.37
CA ARG A 311 -17.25 -17.81 11.99
C ARG A 311 -16.13 -17.65 10.97
N THR A 312 -15.08 -16.91 11.31
CA THR A 312 -13.93 -16.70 10.40
C THR A 312 -13.18 -18.00 10.06
N LEU A 313 -13.37 -19.07 10.83
CA LEU A 313 -12.85 -20.40 10.49
C LEU A 313 -13.58 -21.09 9.33
N TYR A 314 -14.77 -20.63 8.95
CA TYR A 314 -15.53 -21.25 7.88
C TYR A 314 -15.11 -20.69 6.50
N PRO A 315 -14.95 -21.54 5.47
CA PRO A 315 -14.45 -21.14 4.14
C PRO A 315 -15.27 -20.04 3.43
N HIS A 316 -16.52 -19.83 3.84
CA HIS A 316 -17.44 -18.84 3.26
C HIS A 316 -17.93 -17.84 4.31
N CYS A 317 -17.06 -17.46 5.25
CA CYS A 317 -17.39 -16.43 6.23
C CYS A 317 -17.77 -15.12 5.53
N LYS A 318 -18.71 -14.37 6.14
CA LYS A 318 -19.15 -13.10 5.56
C LYS A 318 -18.13 -12.02 5.86
N GLU A 319 -18.07 -11.00 5.01
CA GLU A 319 -17.19 -9.83 5.21
C GLU A 319 -17.40 -9.18 6.59
N ALA A 320 -18.65 -9.10 7.06
CA ALA A 320 -18.97 -8.61 8.39
C ALA A 320 -18.36 -9.44 9.53
N ASP A 321 -18.18 -10.75 9.33
CA ASP A 321 -17.53 -11.63 10.30
C ASP A 321 -16.01 -11.38 10.32
N SER A 322 -15.39 -11.28 9.14
CA SER A 322 -13.97 -10.95 8.99
C SER A 322 -13.64 -9.57 9.57
N ASN A 323 -14.49 -8.57 9.31
CA ASN A 323 -14.31 -7.21 9.81
C ASN A 323 -14.35 -7.14 11.34
N GLU A 324 -15.23 -7.91 11.99
CA GLU A 324 -15.28 -7.98 13.45
C GLU A 324 -13.98 -8.55 14.01
N TYR A 325 -13.48 -9.67 13.45
CA TYR A 325 -12.21 -10.24 13.89
C TYR A 325 -11.03 -9.29 13.67
N SER A 326 -10.91 -8.71 12.47
CA SER A 326 -9.85 -7.76 12.13
C SER A 326 -9.88 -6.52 13.04
N LEU A 327 -11.06 -6.04 13.42
CA LEU A 327 -11.22 -4.91 14.34
C LEU A 327 -10.61 -5.23 15.71
N GLN A 328 -10.96 -6.38 16.30
CA GLN A 328 -10.42 -6.78 17.61
C GLN A 328 -8.91 -7.05 17.54
N LEU A 329 -8.47 -7.69 16.46
CA LEU A 329 -7.06 -7.95 16.23
C LEU A 329 -6.26 -6.64 16.16
N LEU A 330 -6.68 -5.67 15.33
CA LEU A 330 -5.95 -4.41 15.16
C LEU A 330 -5.91 -3.57 16.45
N LYS A 331 -6.97 -3.61 17.26
CA LYS A 331 -7.04 -2.90 18.54
C LYS A 331 -6.15 -3.49 19.62
N HIS A 332 -6.04 -4.82 19.69
CA HIS A 332 -5.48 -5.50 20.86
C HIS A 332 -4.18 -6.27 20.60
N LYS A 333 -3.77 -6.47 19.34
CA LYS A 333 -2.57 -7.26 18.98
C LYS A 333 -1.27 -6.86 19.67
N ASP A 334 -1.09 -5.57 19.96
CA ASP A 334 0.17 -5.06 20.51
C ASP A 334 0.21 -5.05 22.04
N ASP A 335 -0.94 -5.27 22.68
CA ASP A 335 -1.05 -5.32 24.14
C ASP A 335 -0.31 -6.54 24.72
N ALA A 336 0.48 -6.28 25.76
CA ALA A 336 1.29 -7.29 26.43
C ALA A 336 0.42 -8.38 27.08
N LYS A 337 -0.72 -8.02 27.68
CA LYS A 337 -1.64 -8.99 28.30
C LYS A 337 -2.28 -9.89 27.25
N THR A 338 -2.68 -9.31 26.12
CA THR A 338 -3.17 -10.07 24.96
C THR A 338 -2.14 -11.09 24.48
N LYS A 339 -0.86 -10.70 24.33
CA LYS A 339 0.23 -11.62 23.93
C LYS A 339 0.48 -12.72 24.97
N GLU A 340 0.41 -12.41 26.26
CA GLU A 340 0.54 -13.39 27.34
C GLU A 340 -0.59 -14.41 27.31
N GLU A 341 -1.83 -13.95 27.17
CA GLU A 341 -3.01 -14.81 27.13
C GLU A 341 -3.03 -15.71 25.89
N LEU A 342 -2.66 -15.18 24.71
CA LEU A 342 -2.48 -15.96 23.49
C LEU A 342 -1.51 -17.12 23.72
N ASN A 343 -0.36 -16.85 24.32
CA ASN A 343 0.65 -17.86 24.62
C ASN A 343 0.15 -18.89 25.66
N ARG A 344 -0.60 -18.43 26.68
CA ARG A 344 -1.17 -19.31 27.71
C ARG A 344 -2.17 -20.29 27.09
N LEU A 345 -3.12 -19.79 26.29
CA LEU A 345 -4.13 -20.63 25.66
C LEU A 345 -3.51 -21.60 24.64
N TYR A 346 -2.54 -21.13 23.85
CA TYR A 346 -1.79 -21.98 22.92
C TYR A 346 -1.12 -23.17 23.63
N ASP A 347 -0.43 -22.93 24.76
CA ASP A 347 0.22 -23.99 25.54
C ASP A 347 -0.77 -25.01 26.13
N ILE A 348 -2.02 -24.60 26.37
CA ILE A 348 -3.09 -25.49 26.83
C ILE A 348 -3.63 -26.32 25.67
N TYR A 349 -3.92 -25.69 24.53
CA TYR A 349 -4.69 -26.24 23.41
C TYR A 349 -3.88 -27.20 22.53
N ARG A 350 -2.55 -27.03 22.47
CA ARG A 350 -1.67 -27.94 21.74
C ARG A 350 -1.43 -29.28 22.44
N LYS A 351 -1.72 -29.36 23.74
CA LYS A 351 -1.48 -30.57 24.55
C LYS A 351 -2.68 -31.52 24.51
N PRO A 352 -2.47 -32.85 24.44
CA PRO A 352 -3.56 -33.81 24.53
C PRO A 352 -4.36 -33.63 25.82
N PRO A 353 -5.70 -33.81 25.78
CA PRO A 353 -6.52 -33.77 26.99
C PRO A 353 -6.20 -34.97 27.89
N THR A 354 -6.12 -34.73 29.20
CA THR A 354 -6.13 -35.80 30.20
C THR A 354 -7.45 -36.57 30.15
N GLN A 355 -7.50 -37.78 30.71
CA GLN A 355 -8.73 -38.59 30.73
C GLN A 355 -9.92 -37.86 31.40
N SER A 356 -9.64 -37.07 32.44
CA SER A 356 -10.64 -36.25 33.14
C SER A 356 -11.17 -35.12 32.26
N GLU A 357 -10.28 -34.40 31.57
CA GLU A 357 -10.66 -33.34 30.62
C GLU A 357 -11.45 -33.93 29.44
N LEU A 358 -11.00 -35.05 28.88
CA LEU A 358 -11.67 -35.73 27.78
C LEU A 358 -13.10 -36.15 28.14
N ASN A 359 -13.31 -36.63 29.37
CA ASN A 359 -14.63 -36.96 29.88
C ASN A 359 -15.55 -35.72 29.98
N LYS A 360 -15.02 -34.55 30.33
CA LYS A 360 -15.81 -33.30 30.36
C LYS A 360 -16.11 -32.79 28.96
N ILE A 361 -15.13 -32.84 28.05
CA ILE A 361 -15.25 -32.41 26.66
C ILE A 361 -16.32 -33.21 25.94
N LYS A 362 -16.27 -34.55 26.02
CA LYS A 362 -17.26 -35.41 25.32
C LYS A 362 -18.68 -35.18 25.82
N LEU A 363 -18.87 -34.94 27.13
CA LEU A 363 -20.18 -34.63 27.70
C LEU A 363 -20.73 -33.29 27.19
N LYS A 364 -19.88 -32.27 27.05
CA LYS A 364 -20.27 -30.97 26.46
C LYS A 364 -20.70 -31.11 25.01
N ILE A 365 -19.95 -31.87 24.20
CA ILE A 365 -20.30 -32.14 22.80
C ILE A 365 -21.60 -32.95 22.71
N LEU A 366 -21.77 -33.98 23.54
CA LEU A 366 -22.99 -34.79 23.55
C LEU A 366 -24.22 -33.99 24.00
N SER A 367 -24.07 -33.09 24.98
CA SER A 367 -25.14 -32.16 25.38
C SER A 367 -25.50 -31.23 24.23
N PHE A 368 -24.51 -30.64 23.56
CA PHE A 368 -24.76 -29.82 22.37
C PHE A 368 -25.57 -30.59 21.32
N ILE A 369 -25.19 -31.82 20.99
CA ILE A 369 -25.95 -32.65 20.05
C ILE A 369 -27.38 -32.87 20.57
N ARG A 370 -27.56 -33.30 21.82
CA ARG A 370 -28.90 -33.61 22.37
C ARG A 370 -29.84 -32.41 22.43
N ASP A 371 -29.29 -31.24 22.74
CA ASP A 371 -30.04 -30.02 23.02
C ASP A 371 -30.11 -29.08 21.80
N PHE A 372 -29.55 -29.49 20.66
CA PHE A 372 -29.55 -28.71 19.43
C PHE A 372 -30.97 -28.43 18.92
N ASP A 373 -31.26 -27.15 18.67
CA ASP A 373 -32.48 -26.65 18.03
C ASP A 373 -32.15 -26.19 16.60
N ARG A 374 -32.80 -26.80 15.61
CA ARG A 374 -32.63 -26.45 14.19
C ARG A 374 -32.95 -24.98 13.90
N ASN A 375 -33.85 -24.34 14.64
CA ASN A 375 -34.14 -22.93 14.41
C ASN A 375 -32.96 -22.01 14.73
N TRP A 376 -32.03 -22.47 15.57
CA TRP A 376 -30.87 -21.69 15.97
C TRP A 376 -29.96 -21.34 14.79
N ILE A 377 -29.87 -22.18 13.76
CA ILE A 377 -29.07 -21.89 12.56
C ILE A 377 -29.62 -20.71 11.74
N LYS A 378 -30.84 -20.27 12.01
CA LYS A 378 -31.45 -19.08 11.40
C LYS A 378 -31.16 -17.81 12.20
N SER A 379 -30.57 -17.92 13.40
CA SER A 379 -30.19 -16.75 14.18
C SER A 379 -28.82 -16.23 13.72
N PRO A 380 -28.69 -14.92 13.43
CA PRO A 380 -27.40 -14.28 13.19
C PRO A 380 -26.49 -14.25 14.43
N GLU A 381 -26.92 -14.77 15.58
CA GLU A 381 -26.12 -14.95 16.80
C GLU A 381 -25.51 -16.37 16.91
N SER A 382 -25.85 -17.26 15.96
CA SER A 382 -25.31 -18.62 15.89
C SER A 382 -23.98 -18.64 15.14
N ALA A 383 -22.93 -19.26 15.68
CA ALA A 383 -21.68 -19.48 14.95
C ALA A 383 -21.90 -20.37 13.72
N ILE A 384 -22.91 -21.25 13.75
CA ILE A 384 -23.30 -22.11 12.62
C ILE A 384 -24.45 -21.55 11.77
N TYR A 385 -24.56 -20.21 11.71
CA TYR A 385 -25.60 -19.52 10.95
C TYR A 385 -25.61 -19.94 9.47
N GLY A 386 -26.79 -20.34 8.97
CA GLY A 386 -26.99 -20.77 7.58
C GLY A 386 -26.47 -22.19 7.25
N MET A 387 -25.91 -22.94 8.20
CA MET A 387 -25.34 -24.26 7.94
C MET A 387 -26.40 -25.37 7.92
N HIS A 388 -27.31 -25.34 6.94
CA HIS A 388 -28.44 -26.27 6.83
C HIS A 388 -28.03 -27.75 6.71
N GLY A 389 -26.93 -28.05 6.01
CA GLY A 389 -26.39 -29.40 5.90
C GLY A 389 -25.94 -29.96 7.24
N LEU A 390 -25.18 -29.15 8.00
CA LEU A 390 -24.76 -29.48 9.36
C LEU A 390 -25.95 -29.67 10.30
N ALA A 391 -26.98 -28.83 10.22
CA ALA A 391 -28.18 -28.99 11.05
C ALA A 391 -28.87 -30.34 10.82
N SER A 392 -29.02 -30.73 9.56
CA SER A 392 -29.64 -32.01 9.18
C SER A 392 -28.80 -33.20 9.69
N ASN A 393 -27.49 -33.06 9.63
CA ASN A 393 -26.51 -33.99 10.17
C ASN A 393 -26.62 -34.15 11.70
N ILE A 394 -26.77 -33.06 12.44
CA ILE A 394 -26.97 -33.08 13.90
C ILE A 394 -28.30 -33.76 14.25
N GLU A 395 -29.39 -33.44 13.54
CA GLU A 395 -30.70 -34.04 13.77
C GLU A 395 -30.72 -35.56 13.52
N GLN A 396 -29.99 -36.05 12.51
CA GLN A 396 -29.84 -37.49 12.30
C GLN A 396 -29.19 -38.17 13.50
N ILE A 397 -28.12 -37.57 14.04
CA ILE A 397 -27.44 -38.09 15.24
C ILE A 397 -28.34 -38.00 16.47
N GLN A 398 -29.11 -36.91 16.63
CA GLN A 398 -30.12 -36.77 17.68
C GLN A 398 -31.16 -37.89 17.60
N GLY A 399 -31.63 -38.24 16.40
CA GLY A 399 -32.56 -39.35 16.18
C GLY A 399 -31.98 -40.68 16.66
N LEU A 400 -30.71 -40.96 16.34
CA LEU A 400 -30.00 -42.15 16.84
C LEU A 400 -29.92 -42.18 18.37
N LEU A 401 -29.65 -41.05 19.02
CA LEU A 401 -29.55 -40.95 20.47
C LEU A 401 -30.91 -41.13 21.18
N LYS A 402 -32.01 -40.67 20.58
CA LYS A 402 -33.37 -40.82 21.13
C LYS A 402 -33.86 -42.27 21.09
N ASN A 403 -33.49 -43.01 20.04
CA ASN A 403 -34.05 -44.33 19.75
C ASN A 403 -33.34 -45.49 20.46
N ASN A 404 -32.17 -45.29 21.07
CA ASN A 404 -31.43 -46.38 21.71
C ASN A 404 -30.49 -45.90 22.84
N LYS A 405 -30.81 -46.29 24.09
CA LYS A 405 -30.01 -45.94 25.29
C LYS A 405 -28.57 -46.49 25.24
N GLN A 406 -28.28 -47.53 24.47
CA GLN A 406 -26.93 -48.09 24.31
C GLN A 406 -26.06 -47.30 23.29
N ILE A 407 -26.65 -46.41 22.48
CA ILE A 407 -25.89 -45.61 21.51
C ILE A 407 -25.11 -44.49 22.18
N ALA A 408 -25.62 -43.90 23.26
CA ALA A 408 -24.94 -42.79 23.94
C ALA A 408 -23.54 -43.16 24.50
N PRO A 409 -23.34 -44.32 25.17
CA PRO A 409 -22.00 -44.79 25.54
C PRO A 409 -21.07 -45.04 24.35
N LYS A 410 -21.57 -45.66 23.27
CA LYS A 410 -20.80 -45.88 22.03
C LYS A 410 -20.36 -44.55 21.39
N MET A 411 -21.27 -43.58 21.34
CA MET A 411 -21.02 -42.23 20.84
C MET A 411 -19.94 -41.51 21.66
N ASN A 412 -20.01 -41.59 22.99
CA ASN A 412 -19.01 -41.01 23.87
C ASN A 412 -17.61 -41.59 23.60
N ASN A 413 -17.51 -42.91 23.42
CA ASN A 413 -16.24 -43.55 23.11
C ASN A 413 -15.72 -43.13 21.73
N LEU A 414 -16.61 -43.01 20.73
CA LEU A 414 -16.24 -42.57 19.39
C LEU A 414 -15.77 -41.11 19.36
N ILE A 415 -16.44 -40.20 20.09
CA ILE A 415 -15.99 -38.81 20.25
C ILE A 415 -14.60 -38.77 20.88
N SER A 416 -14.35 -39.55 21.94
CA SER A 416 -13.03 -39.65 22.56
C SER A 416 -11.97 -40.14 21.58
N LYS A 417 -12.29 -41.17 20.79
CA LYS A 417 -11.41 -41.71 19.75
C LYS A 417 -11.13 -40.67 18.66
N ILE A 418 -12.12 -39.92 18.20
CA ILE A 418 -11.95 -38.84 17.21
C ILE A 418 -10.98 -37.79 17.74
N ILE A 419 -11.17 -37.33 18.98
CA ILE A 419 -10.29 -36.30 19.59
C ILE A 419 -8.84 -36.78 19.65
N CYS A 420 -8.61 -38.04 20.03
CA CYS A 420 -7.27 -38.61 20.15
C CYS A 420 -6.63 -38.94 18.79
N ASP A 421 -7.33 -39.69 17.94
CA ASP A 421 -6.80 -40.22 16.67
C ASP A 421 -6.55 -39.09 15.65
N TYR A 422 -7.47 -38.12 15.57
CA TYR A 422 -7.35 -36.96 14.67
C TYR A 422 -6.65 -35.78 15.36
N LYS A 423 -6.15 -35.99 16.58
CA LYS A 423 -5.44 -35.01 17.39
C LYS A 423 -6.15 -33.65 17.48
N VAL A 424 -7.47 -33.66 17.65
CA VAL A 424 -8.32 -32.46 17.76
C VAL A 424 -8.22 -31.86 19.17
N PHE A 425 -7.01 -31.65 19.66
CA PHE A 425 -6.72 -31.29 21.07
C PHE A 425 -7.20 -29.89 21.44
N TYR A 426 -7.37 -29.02 20.44
CA TYR A 426 -7.98 -27.70 20.60
C TYR A 426 -9.41 -27.77 21.19
N THR A 427 -10.07 -28.93 21.16
CA THR A 427 -11.33 -29.19 21.89
C THR A 427 -11.24 -28.92 23.40
N LYS A 428 -10.03 -28.88 23.98
CA LYS A 428 -9.78 -28.43 25.36
C LYS A 428 -10.27 -27.01 25.64
N SER A 429 -10.36 -26.15 24.63
CA SER A 429 -10.95 -24.81 24.77
C SER A 429 -12.42 -24.83 25.25
N LEU A 430 -13.14 -25.95 25.15
CA LEU A 430 -14.46 -26.10 25.79
C LEU A 430 -14.39 -26.07 27.34
N LEU A 431 -13.19 -26.13 27.91
CA LEU A 431 -12.93 -26.08 29.34
C LEU A 431 -12.30 -24.75 29.80
N PHE A 432 -11.85 -23.89 28.87
CA PHE A 432 -11.09 -22.67 29.17
C PHE A 432 -11.55 -21.48 28.29
N GLY A 433 -11.04 -20.27 28.54
CA GLY A 433 -11.23 -19.11 27.65
C GLY A 433 -12.69 -18.72 27.45
N GLN A 434 -13.47 -18.62 28.52
CA GLN A 434 -14.90 -18.32 28.49
C GLN A 434 -15.16 -17.07 29.33
N GLU A 435 -15.07 -15.90 28.71
CA GLU A 435 -15.36 -14.64 29.40
C GLU A 435 -16.88 -14.41 29.52
N ASN A 436 -17.66 -14.91 28.55
CA ASN A 436 -19.11 -14.76 28.58
C ASN A 436 -19.88 -15.93 27.92
N LYS A 437 -21.20 -15.94 28.14
CA LYS A 437 -22.12 -16.99 27.67
C LYS A 437 -22.22 -17.06 26.15
N ALA A 438 -22.18 -15.93 25.45
CA ALA A 438 -22.27 -15.88 23.99
C ALA A 438 -21.02 -16.50 23.35
N GLN A 439 -19.83 -16.12 23.84
CA GLN A 439 -18.55 -16.70 23.44
C GLN A 439 -18.52 -18.21 23.68
N TYR A 440 -18.94 -18.66 24.87
CA TYR A 440 -18.99 -20.09 25.17
C TYR A 440 -19.91 -20.86 24.23
N ARG A 441 -21.08 -20.29 23.90
CA ARG A 441 -22.03 -20.89 22.96
C ARG A 441 -21.43 -21.00 21.55
N ALA A 442 -20.94 -19.90 21.00
CA ALA A 442 -20.34 -19.85 19.67
C ALA A 442 -19.16 -20.84 19.52
N LYS A 443 -18.29 -20.88 20.54
CA LYS A 443 -17.20 -21.86 20.61
C LYS A 443 -17.71 -23.30 20.65
N THR A 444 -18.73 -23.56 21.46
CA THR A 444 -19.31 -24.91 21.59
C THR A 444 -19.90 -25.39 20.27
N GLU A 445 -20.61 -24.52 19.57
CA GLU A 445 -21.13 -24.79 18.23
C GLU A 445 -20.01 -25.11 17.25
N MET A 446 -18.99 -24.25 17.14
CA MET A 446 -17.88 -24.42 16.22
C MET A 446 -17.11 -25.74 16.46
N ILE A 447 -16.74 -26.02 17.72
CA ILE A 447 -15.98 -27.23 18.06
C ILE A 447 -16.80 -28.49 17.87
N SER A 448 -18.06 -28.47 18.32
CA SER A 448 -18.93 -29.62 18.17
C SER A 448 -19.18 -29.91 16.69
N SER A 449 -19.33 -28.89 15.85
CA SER A 449 -19.51 -29.04 14.40
C SER A 449 -18.33 -29.75 13.73
N ASN A 450 -17.09 -29.37 14.10
CA ASN A 450 -15.89 -30.03 13.57
C ASN A 450 -15.85 -31.51 13.96
N VAL A 451 -16.14 -31.83 15.22
CA VAL A 451 -16.18 -33.23 15.70
C VAL A 451 -17.31 -34.00 15.02
N ILE A 452 -18.48 -33.40 14.83
CA ILE A 452 -19.66 -34.02 14.21
C ILE A 452 -19.41 -34.32 12.73
N ASN A 453 -18.75 -33.43 11.99
CA ASN A 453 -18.39 -33.69 10.60
C ASN A 453 -17.50 -34.94 10.47
N ILE A 454 -16.51 -35.11 11.35
CA ILE A 454 -15.68 -36.33 11.40
C ILE A 454 -16.52 -37.53 11.82
N LEU A 455 -17.37 -37.37 12.83
CA LEU A 455 -18.24 -38.42 13.35
C LEU A 455 -19.14 -39.03 12.26
N ILE A 456 -19.67 -38.21 11.35
CA ILE A 456 -20.59 -38.67 10.30
C ILE A 456 -19.89 -39.57 9.29
N SER A 457 -18.66 -39.26 8.92
CA SER A 457 -17.83 -40.16 8.10
C SER A 457 -17.63 -41.55 8.75
N LYS A 458 -17.83 -41.63 10.07
CA LYS A 458 -17.72 -42.86 10.89
C LYS A 458 -19.04 -43.38 11.42
N ALA A 459 -20.18 -42.82 10.99
CA ALA A 459 -21.49 -43.18 11.54
C ALA A 459 -21.85 -44.68 11.34
N HIS A 460 -21.24 -45.35 10.37
CA HIS A 460 -21.34 -46.80 10.19
C HIS A 460 -20.87 -47.61 11.41
N GLN A 461 -20.00 -47.06 12.26
CA GLN A 461 -19.47 -47.71 13.48
C GLN A 461 -20.44 -47.63 14.67
N LEU A 462 -21.58 -46.93 14.51
CA LEU A 462 -22.60 -46.78 15.55
C LEU A 462 -23.74 -47.80 15.43
N LYS A 463 -23.83 -48.50 14.30
CA LYS A 463 -24.68 -49.69 14.12
C LYS A 463 -24.00 -50.86 14.85
#